data_AF-A0A225VNV5-F1
#
_entry.id   AF-A0A225VNV5-F1
#
_cell.length_a   1.000
_cell.length_b   1.000
_cell.length_c   1.000
_cell.angle_alpha   90.00
_cell.angle_beta   90.00
_cell.angle_gamma   90.00
#
_symmetry.space_group_name_H-M   'P 1'
#
loop_
_entity.id
_entity.type
_entity.pdbx_description
1 polymer ?
#
loop_
_entity_poly.entity_id
_entity_poly.type
_entity_poly.pdbx_seq_one_letter_code
_entity_poly.pdbx_strand_id
1 'polypeptide(L)'
;MAFSMKLSSSKGKKKALGAPFTSENKQYGLVLPKKDAQKKKDVKRSVGAEAARSLQQSQVDKVRAEALAEDASVFDYDAVYDDMKSARETEASKRAAKREEEKKKPKYISTLLQQAKIREVENERIRERRLLNERKADDALFGDKEKLVSASYKRKLQEMQRWDAEDARLDAMEEHEDVTKQGEHAMAGFYANLNKNIAMGGSTANARIEAAKPSKEDAIAAARARFLARKAQKPATQ
;
A
#
# COMPACT_ATOMS: atom_id res chain seq x y z
N MET A 1 -20.64 -40.67 20.59
CA MET A 1 -19.61 -40.21 21.56
C MET A 1 -19.67 -38.69 21.63
N ALA A 2 -20.33 -38.15 22.65
CA ALA A 2 -20.49 -36.70 22.83
C ALA A 2 -19.31 -36.15 23.63
N PHE A 3 -18.49 -35.30 23.01
CA PHE A 3 -17.39 -34.61 23.67
C PHE A 3 -17.91 -33.39 24.43
N SER A 4 -17.87 -33.45 25.77
CA SER A 4 -18.17 -32.32 26.65
C SER A 4 -16.90 -31.50 26.87
N MET A 5 -16.80 -30.34 26.20
CA MET A 5 -15.75 -29.36 26.50
C MET A 5 -16.12 -28.59 27.77
N LYS A 6 -15.41 -28.90 28.86
CA LYS A 6 -15.50 -28.21 30.15
C LYS A 6 -14.56 -26.99 30.10
N LEU A 7 -15.08 -25.80 29.85
CA LEU A 7 -14.28 -24.57 29.91
C LEU A 7 -13.91 -24.26 31.36
N SER A 8 -12.63 -24.06 31.63
CA SER A 8 -12.13 -23.60 32.93
C SER A 8 -12.40 -22.10 33.10
N SER A 9 -13.00 -21.72 34.23
CA SER A 9 -13.20 -20.33 34.60
C SER A 9 -11.86 -19.72 35.03
N SER A 10 -11.19 -19.02 34.12
CA SER A 10 -10.04 -18.19 34.48
C SER A 10 -10.52 -16.93 35.19
N LYS A 11 -10.07 -16.74 36.45
CA LYS A 11 -10.29 -15.50 37.22
C LYS A 11 -9.56 -14.34 36.53
N GLY A 12 -10.27 -13.59 35.70
CA GLY A 12 -9.80 -12.31 35.19
C GLY A 12 -9.61 -11.31 36.33
N LYS A 13 -8.35 -10.94 36.61
CA LYS A 13 -8.03 -9.77 37.44
C LYS A 13 -8.51 -8.52 36.71
N LYS A 14 -9.67 -8.00 37.09
CA LYS A 14 -10.14 -6.68 36.66
C LYS A 14 -9.20 -5.63 37.28
N LYS A 15 -8.42 -4.93 36.45
CA LYS A 15 -7.76 -3.69 36.87
C LYS A 15 -8.86 -2.70 37.29
N ALA A 16 -8.73 -2.12 38.47
CA ALA A 16 -9.64 -1.09 38.93
C ALA A 16 -9.57 0.11 37.98
N LEU A 17 -10.72 0.47 37.40
CA LEU A 17 -10.93 1.77 36.77
C LEU A 17 -10.64 2.83 37.83
N GLY A 18 -9.81 3.81 37.47
CA GLY A 18 -9.40 4.90 38.37
C GLY A 18 -10.61 5.57 39.03
N ALA A 19 -10.43 5.98 40.28
CA ALA A 19 -11.46 6.66 41.05
C ALA A 19 -12.05 7.84 40.27
N PRO A 20 -13.37 8.08 40.32
CA PRO A 20 -13.96 9.27 39.73
C PRO A 20 -13.37 10.50 40.41
N PHE A 21 -12.82 11.41 39.61
CA PHE A 21 -12.30 12.69 40.07
C PHE A 21 -13.42 13.44 40.79
N THR A 22 -13.36 13.47 42.12
CA THR A 22 -14.28 14.26 42.93
C THR A 22 -14.05 15.72 42.56
N SER A 23 -15.00 16.31 41.82
CA SER A 23 -15.01 17.73 41.54
C SER A 23 -15.35 18.46 42.84
N GLU A 24 -14.31 18.78 43.63
CA GLU A 24 -14.45 19.83 44.64
C GLU A 24 -14.94 21.08 43.91
N ASN A 25 -16.08 21.59 44.37
CA ASN A 25 -16.72 22.78 43.84
C ASN A 25 -15.80 23.98 44.09
N LYS A 26 -14.89 24.26 43.14
CA LYS A 26 -14.06 25.46 43.15
C LYS A 26 -14.98 26.63 42.85
N GLN A 27 -15.51 27.21 43.91
CA GLN A 27 -16.24 28.47 43.89
C GLN A 27 -15.29 29.56 43.37
N TYR A 28 -15.40 29.90 42.08
CA TYR A 28 -14.72 31.05 41.49
C TYR A 28 -15.41 32.32 41.99
N GLY A 29 -15.01 32.78 43.17
CA GLY A 29 -15.37 34.09 43.71
C GLY A 29 -14.15 35.01 43.68
N LEU A 30 -14.35 36.27 43.29
CA LEU A 30 -13.35 37.33 43.46
C LEU A 30 -13.08 37.50 44.97
N VAL A 31 -11.93 37.01 45.45
CA VAL A 31 -11.50 37.20 46.84
C VAL A 31 -11.12 38.67 47.01
N LEU A 32 -12.00 39.47 47.62
CA LEU A 32 -11.69 40.85 48.02
C LEU A 32 -10.82 40.85 49.28
N PRO A 33 -9.57 41.37 49.24
CA PRO A 33 -8.72 41.42 50.42
C PRO A 33 -9.22 42.47 51.43
N LYS A 34 -9.36 42.07 52.70
CA LYS A 34 -9.65 42.99 53.82
C LYS A 34 -8.45 43.93 54.01
N LYS A 35 -8.70 45.23 53.87
CA LYS A 35 -7.73 46.31 53.96
C LYS A 35 -7.47 46.65 55.42
N ASP A 36 -6.29 46.31 55.94
CA ASP A 36 -5.68 47.00 57.08
C ASP A 36 -4.14 47.02 56.97
N ALA A 37 -3.58 48.22 57.18
CA ALA A 37 -2.19 48.52 57.55
C ALA A 37 -0.97 48.10 56.66
N GLN A 38 -1.10 47.80 55.36
CA GLN A 38 0.06 47.60 54.45
C GLN A 38 0.13 48.51 53.20
N LYS A 39 -0.64 49.60 53.15
CA LYS A 39 -0.80 50.49 51.97
C LYS A 39 0.49 50.99 51.29
N LYS A 40 1.64 51.11 51.97
CA LYS A 40 2.89 51.60 51.35
C LYS A 40 3.80 50.49 50.79
N LYS A 41 3.72 49.26 51.32
CA LYS A 41 4.49 48.11 50.79
C LYS A 41 3.75 47.43 49.63
N ASP A 42 2.43 47.45 49.64
CA ASP A 42 1.59 46.86 48.60
C ASP A 42 1.61 47.64 47.28
N VAL A 43 1.69 48.98 47.33
CA VAL A 43 1.77 49.81 46.11
C VAL A 43 3.10 49.59 45.37
N LYS A 44 4.22 49.42 46.09
CA LYS A 44 5.50 49.08 45.45
C LYS A 44 5.49 47.69 44.81
N ARG A 45 4.79 46.74 45.45
CA ARG A 45 4.62 45.37 44.95
C ARG A 45 3.65 45.32 43.76
N SER A 46 2.57 46.11 43.78
CA SER A 46 1.62 46.23 42.67
C SER A 46 2.24 46.94 41.47
N VAL A 47 2.98 48.03 41.68
CA VAL A 47 3.73 48.72 40.61
C VAL A 47 4.82 47.82 40.03
N GLY A 48 5.52 47.03 40.85
CA GLY A 48 6.47 46.02 40.36
C GLY A 48 5.81 44.89 39.56
N ALA A 49 4.63 44.43 39.99
CA ALA A 49 3.85 43.42 39.28
C ALA A 49 3.23 43.98 37.98
N GLU A 50 2.79 45.22 37.97
CA GLU A 50 2.29 45.94 36.79
C GLU A 50 3.41 46.24 35.79
N ALA A 51 4.60 46.63 36.27
CA ALA A 51 5.79 46.78 35.43
C ALA A 51 6.22 45.44 34.81
N ALA A 52 6.18 44.35 35.58
CA ALA A 52 6.44 43.01 35.07
C ALA A 52 5.38 42.58 34.03
N ARG A 53 4.09 42.83 34.28
CA ARG A 53 3.01 42.56 33.32
C ARG A 53 3.13 43.39 32.05
N SER A 54 3.51 44.66 32.16
CA SER A 54 3.77 45.55 31.03
C SER A 54 4.94 45.06 30.17
N LEU A 55 6.03 44.61 30.81
CA LEU A 55 7.14 43.98 30.10
C LEU A 55 6.70 42.70 29.36
N GLN A 56 5.94 41.83 30.00
CA GLN A 56 5.41 40.61 29.36
C GLN A 56 4.46 40.95 28.20
N GLN A 57 3.58 41.93 28.36
CA GLN A 57 2.68 42.38 27.31
C GLN A 57 3.46 42.93 26.11
N SER A 58 4.50 43.75 26.35
CA SER A 58 5.35 44.28 25.28
C SER A 58 6.07 43.18 24.51
N GLN A 59 6.41 42.07 25.17
CA GLN A 59 7.07 40.93 24.56
C GLN A 59 6.09 40.11 23.72
N VAL A 60 4.86 39.92 24.20
CA VAL A 60 3.76 39.32 23.45
C VAL A 60 3.40 40.15 22.21
N ASP A 61 3.33 41.47 22.34
CA ASP A 61 2.99 42.37 21.24
C ASP A 61 4.06 42.34 20.14
N LYS A 62 5.35 42.24 20.51
CA LYS A 62 6.46 42.05 19.56
C LYS A 62 6.33 40.73 18.81
N VAL A 63 6.14 39.63 19.51
CA VAL A 63 5.98 38.30 18.91
C VAL A 63 4.74 38.25 18.01
N ARG A 64 3.65 38.90 18.41
CA ARG A 64 2.44 39.02 17.58
C ARG A 64 2.70 39.83 16.31
N ALA A 65 3.43 40.95 16.40
CA ALA A 65 3.78 41.77 15.26
C ALA A 65 4.73 41.05 14.30
N GLU A 66 5.71 40.32 14.82
CA GLU A 66 6.61 39.46 14.04
C GLU A 66 5.81 38.37 13.30
N ALA A 67 4.91 37.67 14.00
CA ALA A 67 4.05 36.63 13.40
C ALA A 67 3.14 37.19 12.29
N LEU A 68 2.54 38.37 12.48
CA LEU A 68 1.71 39.04 11.47
C LEU A 68 2.53 39.57 10.28
N ALA A 69 3.81 39.90 10.50
CA ALA A 69 4.71 40.35 9.44
C ALA A 69 5.20 39.20 8.55
N GLU A 70 5.37 38.00 9.14
CA GLU A 70 5.67 36.79 8.39
C GLU A 70 4.46 36.30 7.59
N ASP A 71 3.28 36.22 8.22
CA ASP A 71 2.04 35.83 7.56
C ASP A 71 0.81 36.44 8.25
N ALA A 72 0.04 37.22 7.48
CA ALA A 72 -1.17 37.88 7.94
C ALA A 72 -2.31 36.90 8.30
N SER A 73 -2.26 35.65 7.81
CA SER A 73 -3.27 34.61 8.03
C SER A 73 -3.00 33.71 9.25
N VAL A 74 -1.91 33.93 10.00
CA VAL A 74 -1.48 33.07 11.13
C VAL A 74 -2.58 32.83 12.18
N PHE A 75 -3.47 33.80 12.37
CA PHE A 75 -4.56 33.70 13.35
C PHE A 75 -5.93 33.40 12.73
N ASP A 76 -5.98 33.13 11.41
CA ASP A 76 -7.20 32.83 10.67
C ASP A 76 -7.58 31.35 10.77
N TYR A 77 -8.01 30.95 11.97
CA TYR A 77 -8.32 29.55 12.28
C TYR A 77 -9.57 29.02 11.55
N ASP A 78 -10.49 29.91 11.15
CA ASP A 78 -11.77 29.52 10.52
C ASP A 78 -11.54 29.06 9.07
N ALA A 79 -10.68 29.76 8.32
CA ALA A 79 -10.35 29.41 6.94
C ALA A 79 -9.77 27.99 6.83
N VAL A 80 -8.84 27.61 7.71
CA VAL A 80 -8.25 26.27 7.74
C VAL A 80 -9.29 25.21 8.07
N TYR A 81 -10.23 25.52 8.98
CA TYR A 81 -11.30 24.60 9.35
C TYR A 81 -12.27 24.36 8.19
N ASP A 82 -12.68 25.42 7.50
CA ASP A 82 -13.54 25.35 6.32
C ASP A 82 -12.87 24.59 5.17
N ASP A 83 -11.57 24.76 4.96
CA ASP A 83 -10.79 23.98 4.00
C ASP A 83 -10.73 22.49 4.36
N MET A 84 -10.47 22.17 5.63
CA MET A 84 -10.45 20.78 6.09
C MET A 84 -11.82 20.11 5.98
N LYS A 85 -12.88 20.86 6.31
CA LYS A 85 -14.25 20.38 6.27
C LYS A 85 -14.71 20.18 4.83
N SER A 86 -14.46 21.15 3.94
CA SER A 86 -14.77 21.04 2.51
C SER A 86 -13.98 19.91 1.84
N ALA A 87 -12.69 19.75 2.16
CA ALA A 87 -11.89 18.61 1.71
C ALA A 87 -12.48 17.28 2.20
N ARG A 88 -12.94 17.20 3.45
CA ARG A 88 -13.58 16.01 3.99
C ARG A 88 -14.92 15.70 3.32
N GLU A 89 -15.73 16.71 3.06
CA GLU A 89 -17.04 16.58 2.40
C GLU A 89 -16.91 16.20 0.91
N THR A 90 -15.93 16.77 0.21
CA THR A 90 -15.61 16.39 -1.18
C THR A 90 -15.10 14.95 -1.27
N GLU A 91 -14.24 14.51 -0.35
CA GLU A 91 -13.80 13.11 -0.30
C GLU A 91 -14.95 12.17 0.10
N ALA A 92 -15.82 12.57 1.02
CA ALA A 92 -16.99 11.79 1.41
C ALA A 92 -17.99 11.63 0.24
N SER A 93 -18.28 12.70 -0.50
CA SER A 93 -19.15 12.67 -1.67
C SER A 93 -18.55 11.84 -2.81
N LYS A 94 -17.24 11.96 -3.09
CA LYS A 94 -16.53 11.08 -4.04
C LYS A 94 -16.63 9.60 -3.64
N ARG A 95 -16.45 9.28 -2.35
CA ARG A 95 -16.60 7.90 -1.84
C ARG A 95 -18.04 7.39 -1.97
N ALA A 96 -19.03 8.24 -1.69
CA ALA A 96 -20.43 7.90 -1.87
C ALA A 96 -20.77 7.64 -3.34
N ALA A 97 -20.31 8.50 -4.26
CA ALA A 97 -20.47 8.33 -5.70
C ALA A 97 -19.85 7.00 -6.19
N LYS A 98 -18.61 6.70 -5.79
CA LYS A 98 -17.95 5.41 -6.09
C LYS A 98 -18.75 4.22 -5.58
N ARG A 99 -19.29 4.30 -4.35
CA ARG A 99 -20.10 3.22 -3.77
C ARG A 99 -21.42 3.02 -4.51
N GLU A 100 -22.06 4.09 -4.98
CA GLU A 100 -23.26 3.99 -5.82
C GLU A 100 -22.94 3.41 -7.21
N GLU A 101 -21.80 3.78 -7.81
CA GLU A 101 -21.32 3.15 -9.04
C GLU A 101 -21.01 1.66 -8.88
N GLU A 102 -20.41 1.27 -7.75
CA GLU A 102 -20.15 -0.14 -7.42
C GLU A 102 -21.44 -0.94 -7.26
N LYS A 103 -22.50 -0.37 -6.67
CA LYS A 103 -23.83 -1.01 -6.57
C LYS A 103 -24.49 -1.19 -7.94
N LYS A 104 -24.27 -0.26 -8.88
CA LYS A 104 -24.81 -0.34 -10.25
C LYS A 104 -24.11 -1.43 -11.08
N LYS A 105 -22.85 -1.75 -10.77
CA LYS A 105 -22.10 -2.78 -11.48
C LYS A 105 -22.51 -4.17 -10.98
N PRO A 106 -22.70 -5.16 -11.88
CA PRO A 106 -22.99 -6.52 -11.45
C PRO A 106 -21.82 -7.11 -10.66
N LYS A 107 -22.11 -7.73 -9.50
CA LYS A 107 -21.08 -8.25 -8.58
C LYS A 107 -20.15 -9.30 -9.20
N TYR A 108 -20.61 -10.06 -10.18
CA TYR A 108 -19.91 -11.25 -10.68
C TYR A 108 -19.57 -11.21 -12.19
N ILE A 109 -20.10 -10.27 -12.96
CA ILE A 109 -19.96 -10.31 -14.43
C ILE A 109 -18.50 -10.19 -14.87
N SER A 110 -17.71 -9.35 -14.20
CA SER A 110 -16.29 -9.18 -14.50
C SER A 110 -15.52 -10.48 -14.28
N THR A 111 -15.78 -11.17 -13.16
CA THR A 111 -15.14 -12.44 -12.82
C THR A 111 -15.52 -13.53 -13.82
N LEU A 112 -16.79 -13.59 -14.22
CA LEU A 112 -17.27 -14.54 -15.22
C LEU A 112 -16.59 -14.32 -16.58
N LEU A 113 -16.47 -13.07 -17.02
CA LEU A 113 -15.78 -12.72 -18.26
C LEU A 113 -14.28 -13.06 -18.20
N GLN A 114 -13.62 -12.80 -17.06
CA GLN A 114 -12.23 -13.19 -16.84
C GLN A 114 -12.05 -14.71 -16.90
N GLN A 115 -12.92 -15.47 -16.24
CA GLN A 115 -12.89 -16.93 -16.28
C GLN A 115 -13.18 -17.49 -17.66
N ALA A 116 -14.11 -16.90 -18.41
CA ALA A 116 -14.37 -17.29 -19.80
C ALA A 116 -13.11 -17.12 -20.66
N LYS A 117 -12.42 -15.98 -20.53
CA LYS A 117 -11.16 -15.73 -21.24
C LYS A 117 -10.06 -16.72 -20.85
N ILE A 118 -9.94 -17.06 -19.56
CA ILE A 118 -8.98 -18.09 -19.11
C ILE A 118 -9.29 -19.45 -19.75
N ARG A 119 -10.57 -19.83 -19.80
CA ARG A 119 -11.01 -21.09 -20.44
C ARG A 119 -10.77 -21.09 -21.94
N GLU A 120 -10.94 -19.96 -22.62
CA GLU A 120 -10.63 -19.83 -24.04
C GLU A 120 -9.15 -20.13 -24.31
N VAL A 121 -8.25 -19.52 -23.53
CA VAL A 121 -6.80 -19.76 -23.62
C VAL A 121 -6.47 -21.23 -23.32
N GLU A 122 -7.06 -21.82 -22.29
CA GLU A 122 -6.83 -23.23 -21.96
C GLU A 122 -7.33 -24.17 -23.07
N ASN A 123 -8.51 -23.90 -23.62
CA ASN A 123 -9.06 -24.68 -24.74
C ASN A 123 -8.18 -24.57 -26.00
N GLU A 124 -7.56 -23.41 -26.25
CA GLU A 124 -6.56 -23.25 -27.31
C GLU A 124 -5.31 -24.09 -27.04
N ARG A 125 -4.77 -24.06 -25.81
CA ARG A 125 -3.63 -24.90 -25.40
C ARG A 125 -3.92 -26.39 -25.58
N ILE A 126 -5.10 -26.85 -25.18
CA ILE A 126 -5.53 -28.24 -25.36
C ILE A 126 -5.59 -28.60 -26.85
N ARG A 127 -6.16 -27.73 -27.69
CA ARG A 127 -6.24 -27.95 -29.15
C ARG A 127 -4.85 -28.02 -29.78
N GLU A 128 -3.92 -27.15 -29.41
CA GLU A 128 -2.54 -27.19 -29.93
C GLU A 128 -1.79 -28.44 -29.47
N ARG A 129 -1.93 -28.85 -28.19
CA ARG A 129 -1.33 -30.11 -27.70
C ARG A 129 -1.89 -31.33 -28.44
N ARG A 130 -3.20 -31.36 -28.69
CA ARG A 130 -3.83 -32.42 -29.50
C ARG A 130 -3.24 -32.46 -30.91
N LEU A 131 -3.13 -31.30 -31.56
CA LEU A 131 -2.55 -31.20 -32.91
C LEU A 131 -1.07 -31.63 -32.94
N LEU A 132 -0.29 -31.34 -31.90
CA LEU A 132 1.09 -31.81 -31.78
C LEU A 132 1.16 -33.34 -31.63
N ASN A 133 0.24 -33.94 -30.88
CA ASN A 133 0.18 -35.39 -30.75
C ASN A 133 -0.22 -36.07 -32.07
N GLU A 134 -1.20 -35.51 -32.79
CA GLU A 134 -1.58 -35.96 -34.14
C GLU A 134 -0.38 -35.87 -35.11
N ARG A 135 0.38 -34.76 -35.08
CA ARG A 135 1.61 -34.63 -35.88
C ARG A 135 2.69 -35.64 -35.51
N LYS A 136 2.88 -35.94 -34.22
CA LYS A 136 3.85 -36.96 -33.80
C LYS A 136 3.46 -38.35 -34.30
N ALA A 137 2.17 -38.65 -34.33
CA ALA A 137 1.66 -39.91 -34.88
C ALA A 137 1.87 -39.99 -36.40
N ASP A 138 1.57 -38.92 -37.14
CA ASP A 138 1.81 -38.84 -38.58
C ASP A 138 3.32 -38.91 -38.91
N ASP A 139 4.15 -38.24 -38.11
CA ASP A 139 5.61 -38.26 -38.25
C ASP A 139 6.20 -39.64 -38.00
N ALA A 140 5.57 -40.46 -37.14
CA ALA A 140 5.99 -41.85 -36.92
C ALA A 140 5.70 -42.75 -38.14
N LEU A 141 4.68 -42.40 -38.95
CA LEU A 141 4.28 -43.16 -40.14
C LEU A 141 4.92 -42.64 -41.43
N PHE A 142 5.24 -41.35 -41.48
CA PHE A 142 5.69 -40.65 -42.69
C PHE A 142 6.97 -39.84 -42.50
N GLY A 143 7.74 -40.14 -41.45
CA GLY A 143 8.96 -39.41 -41.08
C GLY A 143 10.04 -39.36 -42.16
N ASP A 144 10.04 -40.34 -43.06
CA ASP A 144 11.02 -40.44 -44.16
C ASP A 144 10.73 -39.47 -45.33
N LYS A 145 9.59 -38.76 -45.30
CA LYS A 145 9.21 -37.78 -46.34
C LYS A 145 9.68 -36.37 -46.00
N GLU A 146 9.97 -35.58 -47.03
CA GLU A 146 10.41 -34.19 -46.87
C GLU A 146 9.32 -33.32 -46.22
N LYS A 147 9.68 -32.62 -45.13
CA LYS A 147 8.78 -31.70 -44.41
C LYS A 147 9.04 -30.25 -44.82
N LEU A 148 8.18 -29.69 -45.66
CA LEU A 148 8.27 -28.29 -46.07
C LEU A 148 7.49 -27.39 -45.10
N VAL A 149 8.24 -26.55 -44.38
CA VAL A 149 7.67 -25.66 -43.36
C VAL A 149 7.63 -24.21 -43.87
N SER A 150 6.43 -23.64 -43.96
CA SER A 150 6.20 -22.23 -44.31
C SER A 150 6.70 -21.27 -43.22
N ALA A 151 7.11 -20.05 -43.62
CA ALA A 151 7.60 -19.02 -42.71
C ALA A 151 6.59 -18.64 -41.62
N SER A 152 5.28 -18.69 -41.91
CA SER A 152 4.21 -18.45 -40.94
C SER A 152 4.19 -19.53 -39.85
N TYR A 153 4.40 -20.79 -40.21
CA TYR A 153 4.44 -21.90 -39.27
C TYR A 153 5.69 -21.85 -38.39
N LYS A 154 6.85 -21.45 -38.94
CA LYS A 154 8.06 -21.20 -38.13
C LYS A 154 7.82 -20.14 -37.06
N ARG A 155 7.10 -19.06 -37.40
CA ARG A 155 6.73 -18.00 -36.43
C ARG A 155 5.79 -18.54 -35.35
N LYS A 156 4.77 -19.32 -35.71
CA LYS A 156 3.86 -19.96 -34.74
C LYS A 156 4.61 -20.90 -33.78
N LEU A 157 5.58 -21.66 -34.28
CA LEU A 157 6.39 -22.56 -33.46
C LEU A 157 7.26 -21.80 -32.45
N GLN A 158 7.88 -20.69 -32.88
CA GLN A 158 8.65 -19.82 -31.99
C GLN A 158 7.78 -19.13 -30.94
N GLU A 159 6.58 -18.71 -31.31
CA GLU A 159 5.62 -18.12 -30.37
C GLU A 159 5.20 -19.14 -29.31
N MET A 160 4.84 -20.37 -29.72
CA MET A 160 4.50 -21.45 -28.80
C MET A 160 5.65 -21.79 -27.86
N GLN A 161 6.88 -21.90 -28.37
CA GLN A 161 8.07 -22.11 -27.52
C GLN A 161 8.31 -20.99 -26.50
N ARG A 162 7.98 -19.74 -26.85
CA ARG A 162 8.06 -18.62 -25.90
C ARG A 162 7.01 -18.73 -24.80
N TRP A 163 5.79 -19.11 -25.15
CA TRP A 163 4.72 -19.35 -24.17
C TRP A 163 5.09 -20.49 -23.23
N ASP A 164 5.59 -21.61 -23.75
CA ASP A 164 6.03 -22.75 -22.94
C ASP A 164 7.21 -22.39 -22.02
N ALA A 165 8.16 -21.56 -22.49
CA ALA A 165 9.28 -21.11 -21.69
C ALA A 165 8.87 -20.13 -20.58
N GLU A 166 7.88 -19.25 -20.84
CA GLU A 166 7.36 -18.34 -19.83
C GLU A 166 6.53 -19.09 -18.78
N ASP A 167 5.67 -20.02 -19.19
CA ASP A 167 4.94 -20.89 -18.26
C ASP A 167 5.94 -21.70 -17.41
N ALA A 168 6.96 -22.32 -18.00
CA ALA A 168 7.98 -23.05 -17.24
C ALA A 168 8.78 -22.17 -16.28
N ARG A 169 9.00 -20.89 -16.62
CA ARG A 169 9.65 -19.92 -15.73
C ARG A 169 8.76 -19.58 -14.54
N LEU A 170 7.46 -19.37 -14.77
CA LEU A 170 6.48 -19.10 -13.73
C LEU A 170 6.31 -20.31 -12.81
N ASP A 171 6.19 -21.51 -13.39
CA ASP A 171 6.10 -22.76 -12.65
C ASP A 171 7.35 -22.97 -11.77
N ALA A 172 8.55 -22.70 -12.28
CA ALA A 172 9.78 -22.79 -11.50
C ALA A 172 9.85 -21.77 -10.35
N MET A 173 9.27 -20.58 -10.54
CA MET A 173 9.18 -19.56 -9.49
C MET A 173 8.15 -19.95 -8.44
N GLU A 174 6.98 -20.45 -8.84
CA GLU A 174 5.96 -20.96 -7.92
C GLU A 174 6.47 -22.17 -7.15
N GLU A 175 7.18 -23.10 -7.79
CA GLU A 175 7.83 -24.26 -7.16
C GLU A 175 8.80 -23.83 -6.05
N HIS A 176 9.55 -22.77 -6.31
CA HIS A 176 10.49 -22.20 -5.36
C HIS A 176 9.78 -21.43 -4.23
N GLU A 177 8.62 -20.84 -4.49
CA GLU A 177 7.83 -20.11 -3.48
C GLU A 177 6.84 -21.02 -2.72
N ASP A 178 6.65 -22.26 -3.18
CA ASP A 178 5.75 -23.23 -2.56
C ASP A 178 6.29 -23.70 -1.20
N VAL A 179 5.62 -23.22 -0.17
CA VAL A 179 5.85 -23.54 1.24
C VAL A 179 5.85 -25.05 1.51
N THR A 180 5.11 -25.85 0.76
CA THR A 180 5.09 -27.32 0.95
C THR A 180 6.39 -28.01 0.50
N LYS A 181 7.16 -27.37 -0.39
CA LYS A 181 8.38 -27.90 -1.00
C LYS A 181 9.66 -27.37 -0.34
N GLN A 182 9.57 -26.22 0.31
CA GLN A 182 10.69 -25.48 0.92
C GLN A 182 11.16 -26.02 2.29
N GLY A 183 10.55 -27.08 2.83
CA GLY A 183 11.03 -27.76 4.05
C GLY A 183 11.20 -26.82 5.26
N GLU A 184 12.39 -26.79 5.87
CA GLU A 184 12.67 -25.97 7.06
C GLU A 184 12.58 -24.44 6.80
N HIS A 185 12.79 -23.99 5.56
CA HIS A 185 12.72 -22.56 5.20
C HIS A 185 11.32 -22.10 4.75
N ALA A 186 10.38 -23.03 4.66
CA ALA A 186 9.00 -22.81 4.25
C ALA A 186 8.30 -21.68 5.03
N MET A 187 8.40 -21.71 6.36
CA MET A 187 7.74 -20.72 7.21
C MET A 187 8.38 -19.34 7.08
N ALA A 188 9.71 -19.26 6.97
CA ALA A 188 10.41 -18.00 6.80
C ALA A 188 10.04 -17.31 5.47
N GLY A 189 9.97 -18.08 4.37
CA GLY A 189 9.52 -17.58 3.06
C GLY A 189 8.06 -17.11 3.08
N PHE A 190 7.17 -17.88 3.74
CA PHE A 190 5.77 -17.52 3.92
C PHE A 190 5.60 -16.17 4.64
N TYR A 191 6.28 -15.95 5.78
CA TYR A 191 6.19 -14.70 6.53
C TYR A 191 6.84 -13.51 5.80
N ALA A 192 7.90 -13.75 5.04
CA ALA A 192 8.49 -12.72 4.18
C ALA A 192 7.52 -12.28 3.06
N ASN A 193 6.74 -13.21 2.50
CA ASN A 193 5.73 -12.91 1.48
C ASN A 193 4.47 -12.25 2.07
N LEU A 194 4.08 -12.62 3.30
CA LEU A 194 2.91 -12.06 3.99
C LEU A 194 2.97 -10.52 4.12
N ASN A 195 4.16 -9.99 4.43
CA ASN A 195 4.40 -8.55 4.57
C ASN A 195 4.46 -7.80 3.22
N LYS A 196 4.59 -8.54 2.10
CA LYS A 196 4.58 -8.00 0.74
C LYS A 196 3.17 -7.98 0.16
N ASN A 197 2.33 -8.95 0.54
CA ASN A 197 0.97 -9.08 0.03
C ASN A 197 0.03 -8.05 0.66
N ILE A 198 -0.43 -7.08 -0.14
CA ILE A 198 -1.32 -6.00 0.32
C ILE A 198 -2.65 -6.55 0.87
N ALA A 199 -3.14 -7.67 0.32
CA ALA A 199 -4.36 -8.32 0.77
C ALA A 199 -4.27 -8.94 2.18
N MET A 200 -3.05 -9.25 2.65
CA MET A 200 -2.79 -9.90 3.94
C MET A 200 -2.13 -8.96 4.97
N GLY A 201 -2.18 -7.65 4.75
CA GLY A 201 -1.67 -6.64 5.70
C GLY A 201 -0.32 -6.00 5.33
N GLY A 202 0.22 -6.27 4.13
CA GLY A 202 1.41 -5.61 3.61
C GLY A 202 1.20 -4.12 3.29
N SER A 203 2.24 -3.31 3.54
CA SER A 203 2.22 -1.86 3.25
C SER A 203 2.31 -1.56 1.75
N THR A 204 1.52 -0.61 1.26
CA THR A 204 1.56 -0.12 -0.14
C THR A 204 2.91 0.49 -0.55
N ALA A 205 3.73 0.91 0.43
CA ALA A 205 5.09 1.39 0.20
C ALA A 205 6.00 0.27 -0.30
N ASN A 206 5.92 -0.93 0.30
CA ASN A 206 6.75 -2.08 -0.08
C ASN A 206 6.40 -2.61 -1.46
N ALA A 207 5.10 -2.65 -1.81
CA ALA A 207 4.65 -3.06 -3.14
C ALA A 207 5.03 -2.07 -4.26
N ARG A 208 5.18 -0.78 -3.95
CA ARG A 208 5.62 0.25 -4.92
C ARG A 208 7.12 0.23 -5.19
N ILE A 209 7.94 -0.25 -4.24
CA ILE A 209 9.40 -0.33 -4.40
C ILE A 209 9.79 -1.36 -5.47
N GLU A 210 9.09 -2.50 -5.56
CA GLU A 210 9.39 -3.50 -6.60
C GLU A 210 8.71 -3.22 -7.95
N ALA A 211 7.56 -2.54 -7.98
CA ALA A 211 6.93 -2.10 -9.24
C ALA A 211 7.66 -0.90 -9.90
N ALA A 212 8.74 -0.40 -9.28
CA ALA A 212 9.57 0.65 -9.84
C ALA A 212 10.24 0.15 -11.14
N LYS A 213 9.87 0.76 -12.26
CA LYS A 213 10.48 0.51 -13.57
C LYS A 213 12.01 0.68 -13.45
N PRO A 214 12.82 -0.14 -14.16
CA PRO A 214 14.27 0.01 -14.16
C PRO A 214 14.61 1.47 -14.46
N SER A 215 15.55 2.03 -13.71
CA SER A 215 15.95 3.42 -13.89
C SER A 215 16.39 3.64 -15.35
N LYS A 216 16.35 4.88 -15.84
CA LYS A 216 16.82 5.19 -17.21
C LYS A 216 18.23 4.64 -17.46
N GLU A 217 19.07 4.61 -16.43
CA GLU A 217 20.43 4.10 -16.48
C GLU A 217 20.47 2.58 -16.65
N ASP A 218 19.64 1.83 -15.91
CA ASP A 218 19.52 0.38 -16.03
C ASP A 218 18.96 -0.03 -17.40
N ALA A 219 18.01 0.73 -17.94
CA ALA A 219 17.48 0.52 -19.28
C ALA A 219 18.54 0.78 -20.37
N ILE A 220 19.38 1.81 -20.21
CA ILE A 220 20.50 2.11 -21.10
C ILE A 220 21.59 1.02 -21.00
N ALA A 221 21.89 0.54 -19.79
CA ALA A 221 22.85 -0.54 -19.57
C ALA A 221 22.37 -1.86 -20.21
N ALA A 222 21.10 -2.21 -20.02
CA ALA A 222 20.49 -3.39 -20.64
C ALA A 222 20.45 -3.28 -22.19
N ALA A 223 20.18 -2.10 -22.74
CA ALA A 223 20.23 -1.87 -24.18
C ALA A 223 21.65 -2.00 -24.75
N ARG A 224 22.66 -1.46 -24.05
CA ARG A 224 24.09 -1.61 -24.42
C ARG A 224 24.53 -3.07 -24.37
N ALA A 225 24.16 -3.82 -23.33
CA ALA A 225 24.47 -5.24 -23.20
C ALA A 225 23.85 -6.06 -24.36
N ARG A 226 22.58 -5.81 -24.70
CA ARG A 226 21.91 -6.45 -25.84
C ARG A 226 22.57 -6.12 -27.19
N PHE A 227 23.00 -4.87 -27.37
CA PHE A 227 23.71 -4.45 -28.59
C PHE A 227 25.07 -5.15 -28.72
N LEU A 228 25.84 -5.23 -27.64
CA LEU A 228 27.13 -5.93 -27.63
C LEU A 228 26.99 -7.43 -27.88
N ALA A 229 26.00 -8.08 -27.25
CA ALA A 229 25.70 -9.49 -27.50
C ALA A 229 25.32 -9.75 -28.97
N ARG A 230 24.49 -8.87 -29.57
CA ARG A 230 24.13 -8.95 -30.99
C ARG A 230 25.31 -8.70 -31.92
N LYS A 231 26.23 -7.81 -31.55
CA LYS A 231 27.47 -7.55 -32.31
C LYS A 231 28.41 -8.75 -32.25
N ALA A 232 28.52 -9.43 -31.11
CA ALA A 232 29.33 -10.64 -30.94
C ALA A 232 28.77 -11.85 -31.70
N GLN A 233 27.45 -11.94 -31.88
CA GLN A 233 26.80 -13.02 -32.63
C GLN A 233 26.76 -12.78 -34.15
N LYS A 234 27.27 -11.66 -34.67
CA LYS A 234 27.32 -11.42 -36.11
C LYS A 234 28.53 -12.20 -36.68
N PRO A 235 28.34 -13.31 -37.43
CA PRO A 235 29.47 -13.99 -38.05
C PRO A 235 30.13 -13.04 -39.04
N ALA A 236 31.47 -12.96 -38.97
CA ALA A 236 32.27 -12.28 -39.98
C ALA A 236 31.95 -12.95 -41.33
N THR A 237 31.26 -12.21 -42.18
CA THR A 237 30.96 -12.63 -43.55
C THR A 237 32.27 -12.55 -44.33
N GLN A 238 32.85 -13.71 -44.65
CA GLN A 238 33.77 -13.88 -45.77
C GLN A 238 32.96 -14.42 -46.94
#